data_AF-A0A1X9SVY8-F1
#
_entry.id   AF-A0A1X9SVY8-F1
#
_cell.length_a   1.000
_cell.length_b   1.000
_cell.length_c   1.000
_cell.angle_alpha   90.00
_cell.angle_beta   90.00
_cell.angle_gamma   90.00
#
_symmetry.space_group_name_H-M   'P 1'
#
loop_
_entity.id
_entity.type
_entity.pdbx_description
1 polymer ?
#
loop_
_entity_poly.entity_id
_entity_poly.type
_entity_poly.pdbx_seq_one_letter_code
_entity_poly.pdbx_strand_id
1 'polypeptide(L)'
;MNINEFGDIINTIFGSVMSDNSIYKANQRYLEEKFAEYKIDSKTATELLAKTNSEMTISITAVCVNATVELLKTQIQAGLAQGEKEFNAARTALVKAQTATEAKKAGLVDREKASFDDNLRIKEAENLANVVSMYAAGGMAIPGELQTSMLDAVNRITK
;
A
#
# COMPACT_ATOMS: atom_id res chain seq x y z
N MET A 1 10.33 14.93 1.95
CA MET A 1 11.69 15.40 2.20
C MET A 1 11.70 16.91 2.08
N ASN A 2 12.25 17.62 3.06
CA ASN A 2 12.29 19.08 3.11
C ASN A 2 13.62 19.58 2.52
N ILE A 3 13.64 20.75 1.89
CA ILE A 3 14.85 21.46 1.42
C ILE A 3 15.97 21.50 2.47
N ASN A 4 15.62 21.47 3.76
CA ASN A 4 16.56 21.45 4.86
C ASN A 4 17.43 20.16 4.88
N GLU A 5 16.87 18.99 4.61
CA GLU A 5 17.61 17.71 4.58
C GLU A 5 18.62 17.67 3.41
N PHE A 6 18.28 18.32 2.29
CA PHE A 6 19.19 18.49 1.16
C PHE A 6 20.39 19.37 1.53
N GLY A 7 20.12 20.48 2.21
CA GLY A 7 21.15 21.38 2.73
C GLY A 7 22.10 20.68 3.69
N ASP A 8 21.57 19.85 4.60
CA ASP A 8 22.37 19.11 5.58
C ASP A 8 23.31 18.08 4.92
N ILE A 9 22.84 17.37 3.90
CA ILE A 9 23.67 16.42 3.14
C ILE A 9 24.78 17.15 2.39
N ILE A 10 24.46 18.28 1.72
CA ILE A 10 25.47 19.10 1.05
C ILE A 10 26.52 19.58 2.04
N ASN A 11 26.10 20.12 3.18
CA ASN A 11 27.01 20.64 4.21
C ASN A 11 27.92 19.54 4.76
N THR A 12 27.39 18.33 4.94
CA THR A 12 28.16 17.17 5.40
C THR A 12 29.23 16.77 4.38
N ILE A 13 28.84 16.66 3.10
CA ILE A 13 29.77 16.26 2.04
C ILE A 13 30.83 17.37 1.84
N PHE A 14 30.43 18.63 1.72
CA PHE A 14 31.37 19.76 1.61
C PHE A 14 32.31 19.85 2.80
N GLY A 15 31.79 19.69 4.02
CA GLY A 15 32.59 19.68 5.24
C GLY A 15 33.67 18.59 5.20
N SER A 16 33.33 17.40 4.71
CA SER A 16 34.31 16.32 4.55
C SER A 16 35.40 16.65 3.52
N VAL A 17 35.03 17.24 2.39
CA VAL A 17 35.96 17.55 1.30
C VAL A 17 36.84 18.77 1.60
N MET A 18 36.40 19.68 2.45
CA MET A 18 37.18 20.85 2.88
C MET A 18 37.92 20.66 4.21
N SER A 19 37.80 19.50 4.84
CA SER A 19 38.47 19.20 6.12
C SER A 19 40.00 19.27 6.04
N ASP A 20 40.68 19.47 7.17
CA ASP A 20 42.14 19.62 7.21
C ASP A 20 42.93 18.40 6.71
N ASN A 21 42.30 17.22 6.74
CA ASN A 21 42.87 15.97 6.22
C ASN A 21 42.37 15.63 4.81
N SER A 22 41.65 16.54 4.15
CA SER A 22 41.12 16.27 2.82
C SER A 22 42.18 16.36 1.73
N ILE A 23 41.88 15.75 0.58
CA ILE A 23 42.70 15.87 -0.63
C ILE A 23 42.84 17.33 -1.07
N TYR A 24 41.82 18.16 -0.81
CA TYR A 24 41.85 19.58 -1.11
C TYR A 24 42.95 20.29 -0.30
N LYS A 25 42.99 20.06 1.02
CA LYS A 25 44.02 20.64 1.89
C LYS A 25 45.40 20.05 1.64
N ALA A 26 45.50 18.76 1.31
CA ALA A 26 46.76 18.13 0.92
C ALA A 26 47.35 18.74 -0.37
N ASN A 27 46.52 18.98 -1.39
CA ASN A 27 46.95 19.63 -2.64
C ASN A 27 47.41 21.07 -2.39
N GLN A 28 46.72 21.82 -1.53
CA GLN A 28 47.13 23.17 -1.18
C GLN A 28 48.54 23.19 -0.57
N ARG A 29 48.80 22.32 0.42
CA ARG A 29 50.12 22.18 1.05
C ARG A 29 51.20 21.78 0.04
N TYR A 30 50.89 20.81 -0.83
CA TYR A 30 51.82 20.38 -1.88
C TYR A 30 52.20 21.52 -2.83
N LEU A 31 51.24 22.33 -3.26
CA LEU A 31 51.51 23.48 -4.13
C LEU A 31 52.35 24.53 -3.41
N GLU A 32 52.05 24.83 -2.15
CA GLU A 32 52.84 25.75 -1.32
C GLU A 32 54.30 25.28 -1.18
N GLU A 33 54.52 23.99 -0.92
CA GLU A 33 55.86 23.37 -0.88
C GLU A 33 56.60 23.52 -2.22
N LYS A 34 55.92 23.26 -3.35
CA LYS A 34 56.53 23.37 -4.68
C LYS A 34 56.83 24.80 -5.08
N PHE A 35 55.97 25.76 -4.74
CA PHE A 35 56.25 27.17 -4.99
C PHE A 35 57.48 27.66 -4.23
N ALA A 36 57.67 27.19 -2.99
CA ALA A 36 58.88 27.48 -2.22
C ALA A 36 60.13 26.83 -2.84
N GLU A 37 60.03 25.55 -3.26
CA GLU A 37 61.13 24.81 -3.92
C GLU A 37 61.62 25.52 -5.20
N TYR A 38 60.69 25.97 -6.04
CA TYR A 38 60.99 26.65 -7.30
C TYR A 38 61.20 28.17 -7.18
N LYS A 39 61.12 28.73 -5.97
CA LYS A 39 61.25 30.17 -5.71
C LYS A 39 60.31 31.02 -6.57
N ILE A 40 59.08 30.54 -6.76
CA ILE A 40 58.04 31.32 -7.44
C ILE A 40 57.77 32.56 -6.59
N ASP A 41 57.65 33.73 -7.23
CA ASP A 41 57.37 34.96 -6.49
C ASP A 41 56.00 34.91 -5.83
N SER A 42 55.86 35.62 -4.71
CA SER A 42 54.66 35.56 -3.88
C SER A 42 53.39 35.95 -4.63
N LYS A 43 53.47 36.84 -5.62
CA LYS A 43 52.30 37.29 -6.38
C LYS A 43 51.84 36.18 -7.31
N THR A 44 52.73 35.63 -8.14
CA THR A 44 52.40 34.53 -9.05
C THR A 44 51.99 33.26 -8.30
N ALA A 45 52.63 32.94 -7.17
CA ALA A 45 52.22 31.83 -6.32
C ALA A 45 50.78 31.99 -5.82
N THR A 46 50.40 33.19 -5.36
CA THR A 46 49.05 33.49 -4.90
C THR A 46 48.02 33.39 -6.03
N GLU A 47 48.33 33.91 -7.21
CA GLU A 47 47.44 33.85 -8.38
C GLU A 47 47.20 32.40 -8.83
N LEU A 48 48.25 31.58 -8.88
CA LEU A 48 48.14 30.16 -9.20
C LEU A 48 47.32 29.40 -8.16
N LEU A 49 47.61 29.61 -6.87
CA LEU A 49 46.88 28.97 -5.78
C LEU A 49 45.39 29.34 -5.80
N ALA A 50 45.07 30.62 -6.04
CA ALA A 50 43.69 31.10 -6.15
C ALA A 50 42.95 30.47 -7.34
N LYS A 51 43.61 30.39 -8.51
CA LYS A 51 43.04 29.75 -9.71
C LYS A 51 42.79 28.26 -9.47
N THR A 52 43.77 27.54 -8.94
CA THR A 52 43.65 26.11 -8.64
C THR A 52 42.57 25.84 -7.59
N ASN A 53 42.51 26.63 -6.51
CA ASN A 53 41.47 26.52 -5.49
C ASN A 53 40.07 26.77 -6.07
N SER A 54 39.93 27.76 -6.95
CA SER A 54 38.66 28.06 -7.64
C SER A 54 38.21 26.88 -8.51
N GLU A 55 39.11 26.36 -9.36
CA GLU A 55 38.82 25.22 -10.25
C GLU A 55 38.49 23.94 -9.46
N MET A 56 39.26 23.65 -8.41
CA MET A 56 38.99 22.52 -7.53
C MET A 56 37.64 22.69 -6.82
N THR A 57 37.33 23.87 -6.31
CA THR A 57 36.05 24.14 -5.63
C THR A 57 34.87 23.92 -6.56
N ILE A 58 34.95 24.41 -7.80
CA ILE A 58 33.89 24.21 -8.81
C ILE A 58 33.72 22.72 -9.12
N SER A 59 34.83 22.01 -9.36
CA SER A 59 34.80 20.58 -9.69
C SER A 59 34.23 19.74 -8.53
N ILE A 60 34.71 19.97 -7.31
CA ILE A 60 34.22 19.32 -6.10
C ILE A 60 32.74 19.60 -5.89
N THR A 61 32.31 20.86 -6.03
CA THR A 61 30.91 21.24 -5.87
C THR A 61 30.01 20.44 -6.81
N ALA A 62 30.40 20.34 -8.09
CA ALA A 62 29.64 19.59 -9.09
C ALA A 62 29.55 18.09 -8.74
N VAL A 63 30.67 17.48 -8.32
CA VAL A 63 30.69 16.08 -7.89
C VAL A 63 29.84 15.86 -6.64
N CYS A 64 29.92 16.75 -5.66
CA CYS A 64 29.14 16.65 -4.42
C CYS A 64 27.64 16.77 -4.68
N VAL A 65 27.22 17.69 -5.56
CA VAL A 65 25.81 17.83 -5.96
C VAL A 65 25.33 16.55 -6.65
N ASN A 66 26.12 15.98 -7.57
CA ASN A 66 25.77 14.73 -8.24
C ASN A 66 25.64 13.55 -7.26
N ALA A 67 26.63 13.38 -6.37
CA ALA A 67 26.60 12.34 -5.34
C ALA A 67 25.40 12.50 -4.40
N THR A 68 25.06 13.74 -4.03
CA THR A 68 23.87 14.06 -3.24
C THR A 68 22.60 13.61 -3.96
N VAL A 69 22.46 13.94 -5.25
CA VAL A 69 21.29 13.52 -6.06
C VAL A 69 21.16 12.00 -6.14
N GLU A 70 22.26 11.27 -6.32
CA GLU A 70 22.24 9.80 -6.36
C GLU A 70 21.83 9.18 -5.02
N LEU A 71 22.38 9.70 -3.92
CA LEU A 71 22.05 9.26 -2.57
C LEU A 71 20.55 9.49 -2.28
N LEU A 72 20.01 10.64 -2.71
CA LEU A 72 18.61 10.98 -2.58
C LEU A 72 17.71 10.05 -3.39
N LYS A 73 18.06 9.77 -4.64
CA LYS A 73 17.32 8.80 -5.48
C LYS A 73 17.24 7.44 -4.78
N THR A 74 18.35 7.00 -4.22
CA THR A 74 18.44 5.71 -3.50
C THR A 74 17.55 5.71 -2.25
N GLN A 75 17.58 6.78 -1.45
CA GLN A 75 16.73 6.90 -0.26
C GLN A 75 15.23 6.92 -0.61
N ILE A 76 14.84 7.65 -1.65
CA ILE A 76 13.45 7.68 -2.12
C ILE A 76 13.00 6.30 -2.60
N GLN A 77 13.83 5.62 -3.39
CA GLN A 77 13.53 4.27 -3.87
C GLN A 77 13.37 3.27 -2.71
N ALA A 78 14.24 3.34 -1.70
CA ALA A 78 14.14 2.51 -0.51
C ALA A 78 12.83 2.77 0.26
N GLY A 79 12.46 4.04 0.44
CA GLY A 79 11.20 4.43 1.08
C GLY A 79 9.97 3.96 0.30
N LEU A 80 9.98 4.10 -1.03
CA LEU A 80 8.90 3.61 -1.89
C LEU A 80 8.77 2.08 -1.82
N ALA A 81 9.88 1.34 -1.90
CA ALA A 81 9.86 -0.12 -1.81
C ALA A 81 9.30 -0.61 -0.47
N GLN A 82 9.63 0.08 0.63
CA GLN A 82 9.07 -0.23 1.94
C GLN A 82 7.56 0.06 2.00
N GLY A 83 7.12 1.21 1.48
CA GLY A 83 5.70 1.56 1.39
C GLY A 83 4.89 0.58 0.52
N GLU A 84 5.44 0.13 -0.61
CA GLU A 84 4.83 -0.88 -1.47
C GLU A 84 4.68 -2.22 -0.75
N LYS A 85 5.66 -2.62 0.05
CA LYS A 85 5.61 -3.86 0.84
C LYS A 85 4.47 -3.80 1.88
N GLU A 86 4.35 -2.69 2.60
CA GLU A 86 3.29 -2.48 3.60
C GLU A 86 1.91 -2.44 2.93
N PHE A 87 1.78 -1.72 1.82
CA PHE A 87 0.56 -1.68 1.02
C PHE A 87 0.13 -3.07 0.53
N ASN A 88 1.07 -3.86 -0.01
CA ASN A 88 0.78 -5.20 -0.49
C ASN A 88 0.38 -6.16 0.65
N ALA A 89 0.97 -6.02 1.84
CA ALA A 89 0.55 -6.77 3.02
C ALA A 89 -0.89 -6.43 3.43
N ALA A 90 -1.23 -5.13 3.51
CA ALA A 90 -2.57 -4.67 3.83
C ALA A 90 -3.61 -5.12 2.78
N ARG A 91 -3.28 -4.99 1.49
CA ARG A 91 -4.11 -5.47 0.38
C ARG A 91 -4.36 -6.97 0.48
N THR A 92 -3.34 -7.76 0.79
CA THR A 92 -3.48 -9.22 0.95
C THR A 92 -4.42 -9.56 2.11
N ALA A 93 -4.32 -8.85 3.24
CA ALA A 93 -5.20 -9.03 4.37
C ALA A 93 -6.66 -8.68 4.02
N LEU A 94 -6.88 -7.57 3.29
CA LEU A 94 -8.20 -7.16 2.83
C LEU A 94 -8.84 -8.20 1.92
N VAL A 95 -8.10 -8.71 0.93
CA VAL A 95 -8.60 -9.75 0.02
C VAL A 95 -9.00 -11.01 0.80
N LYS A 96 -8.17 -11.46 1.75
CA LYS A 96 -8.52 -12.61 2.61
C LYS A 96 -9.81 -12.39 3.40
N ALA A 97 -9.98 -11.19 3.98
CA ALA A 97 -11.20 -10.84 4.72
C ALA A 97 -12.44 -10.78 3.81
N GLN A 98 -12.30 -10.26 2.59
CA GLN A 98 -13.36 -10.23 1.59
C GLN A 98 -13.76 -11.64 1.17
N THR A 99 -12.80 -12.51 0.84
CA THR A 99 -13.08 -13.91 0.49
C THR A 99 -13.82 -14.64 1.61
N ALA A 100 -13.42 -14.45 2.86
CA ALA A 100 -14.12 -15.03 4.01
C ALA A 100 -15.55 -14.49 4.18
N THR A 101 -15.77 -13.21 3.87
CA THR A 101 -17.08 -12.57 3.94
C THR A 101 -18.00 -13.07 2.82
N GLU A 102 -17.49 -13.18 1.60
CA GLU A 102 -18.24 -13.71 0.45
C GLU A 102 -18.67 -15.16 0.68
N ALA A 103 -17.78 -15.99 1.22
CA ALA A 103 -18.12 -17.37 1.60
C ALA A 103 -19.26 -17.44 2.61
N LYS A 104 -19.23 -16.58 3.65
CA LYS A 104 -20.33 -16.50 4.63
C LYS A 104 -21.63 -15.98 4.01
N LYS A 105 -21.55 -15.02 3.09
CA LYS A 105 -22.71 -14.45 2.40
C LYS A 105 -23.42 -15.50 1.55
N ALA A 106 -22.68 -16.34 0.82
CA ALA A 106 -23.27 -17.43 0.04
C ALA A 106 -24.13 -18.36 0.94
N GLY A 107 -23.58 -18.79 2.08
CA GLY A 107 -24.33 -19.64 3.02
C GLY A 107 -25.48 -18.93 3.75
N LEU A 108 -25.51 -17.60 3.79
CA LEU A 108 -26.70 -16.86 4.27
C LEU A 108 -27.80 -16.87 3.21
N VAL A 109 -27.45 -16.64 1.93
CA VAL A 109 -28.40 -16.66 0.83
C VAL A 109 -29.06 -18.04 0.68
N ASP A 110 -28.31 -19.12 0.83
CA ASP A 110 -28.89 -20.48 0.75
C ASP A 110 -29.86 -20.77 1.89
N ARG A 111 -29.55 -20.32 3.11
CA ARG A 111 -30.46 -20.42 4.26
C ARG A 111 -31.72 -19.57 4.09
N GLU A 112 -31.57 -18.38 3.51
CA GLU A 112 -32.69 -17.50 3.23
C GLU A 112 -33.63 -18.11 2.19
N LYS A 113 -33.09 -18.70 1.12
CA LYS A 113 -33.88 -19.43 0.12
C LYS A 113 -34.63 -20.61 0.74
N ALA A 114 -33.95 -21.44 1.54
CA ALA A 114 -34.59 -22.56 2.23
C ALA A 114 -35.74 -22.08 3.15
N SER A 115 -35.52 -20.98 3.88
CA SER A 115 -36.57 -20.39 4.72
C SER A 115 -37.76 -19.85 3.89
N PHE A 116 -37.51 -19.28 2.72
CA PHE A 116 -38.59 -18.85 1.81
C PHE A 116 -39.38 -20.04 1.28
N ASP A 117 -38.71 -21.11 0.87
CA ASP A 117 -39.37 -22.34 0.38
C ASP A 117 -40.20 -23.00 1.47
N ASP A 118 -39.69 -23.06 2.70
CA ASP A 118 -40.43 -23.61 3.85
C ASP A 118 -41.66 -22.76 4.17
N ASN A 119 -41.52 -21.42 4.18
CA ASN A 119 -42.64 -20.52 4.38
C ASN A 119 -43.70 -20.66 3.28
N LEU A 120 -43.28 -20.90 2.03
CA LEU A 120 -44.20 -21.14 0.93
C LEU A 120 -45.00 -22.42 1.13
N ARG A 121 -44.34 -23.53 1.52
CA ARG A 121 -45.01 -24.80 1.83
C ARG A 121 -46.02 -24.66 2.98
N ILE A 122 -45.62 -23.95 4.04
CA ILE A 122 -46.50 -23.65 5.18
C ILE A 122 -47.73 -22.89 4.71
N LYS A 123 -47.56 -21.81 3.92
CA LYS A 123 -48.67 -21.02 3.40
C LYS A 123 -49.59 -21.79 2.47
N GLU A 124 -49.04 -22.66 1.63
CA GLU A 124 -49.83 -23.54 0.76
C GLU A 124 -50.73 -24.48 1.58
N ALA A 125 -50.16 -25.15 2.59
CA ALA A 125 -50.94 -26.04 3.45
C ALA A 125 -51.96 -25.29 4.31
N GLU A 126 -51.61 -24.12 4.86
CA GLU A 126 -52.54 -23.26 5.59
C GLU A 126 -53.76 -22.89 4.72
N ASN A 127 -53.52 -22.50 3.46
CA ASN A 127 -54.60 -22.13 2.55
C ASN A 127 -55.49 -23.34 2.23
N LEU A 128 -54.90 -24.48 1.89
CA LEU A 128 -55.66 -25.71 1.62
C LEU A 128 -56.46 -26.18 2.85
N ALA A 129 -55.86 -26.14 4.04
CA ALA A 129 -56.54 -26.49 5.29
C ALA A 129 -57.70 -25.55 5.61
N ASN A 130 -57.54 -24.24 5.38
CA ASN A 130 -58.61 -23.27 5.53
C ASN A 130 -59.77 -23.56 4.58
N VAL A 131 -59.50 -23.81 3.29
CA VAL A 131 -60.55 -24.14 2.32
C VAL A 131 -61.29 -25.41 2.73
N VAL A 132 -60.59 -26.49 3.08
CA VAL A 132 -61.21 -27.75 3.56
C VAL A 132 -62.07 -27.51 4.80
N SER A 133 -61.57 -26.70 5.75
CA SER A 133 -62.31 -26.35 6.97
C SER A 133 -63.59 -25.55 6.66
N MET A 134 -63.60 -24.70 5.63
CA MET A 134 -64.80 -23.97 5.20
C MET A 134 -65.88 -24.90 4.65
N TYR A 135 -65.51 -25.91 3.85
CA TYR A 135 -66.47 -26.93 3.38
C TYR A 135 -67.09 -27.68 4.55
N ALA A 136 -66.27 -28.11 5.52
CA ALA A 136 -66.71 -28.81 6.71
C ALA A 136 -67.65 -27.94 7.57
N ALA A 137 -67.29 -26.67 7.82
CA ALA A 137 -68.09 -25.73 8.59
C ALA A 137 -69.43 -25.39 7.91
N GLY A 138 -69.46 -25.37 6.58
CA GLY A 138 -70.69 -25.18 5.79
C GLY A 138 -71.58 -26.43 5.69
N GLY A 139 -71.19 -27.56 6.29
CA GLY A 139 -71.92 -28.83 6.19
C GLY A 139 -71.91 -29.43 4.78
N MET A 140 -71.00 -28.99 3.90
CA MET A 140 -70.88 -29.49 2.54
C MET A 140 -69.90 -30.67 2.49
N ALA A 141 -70.15 -31.62 1.59
CA ALA A 141 -69.21 -32.70 1.32
C ALA A 141 -67.89 -32.13 0.78
N ILE A 142 -66.78 -32.50 1.41
CA ILE A 142 -65.43 -32.10 0.97
C ILE A 142 -65.07 -32.90 -0.30
N PRO A 143 -64.64 -32.25 -1.39
CA PRO A 143 -64.15 -32.96 -2.57
C PRO A 143 -62.92 -33.83 -2.24
N GLY A 144 -62.94 -35.11 -2.65
CA GLY A 144 -61.86 -36.07 -2.31
C GLY A 144 -60.47 -35.65 -2.79
N GLU A 145 -60.37 -35.01 -3.97
CA GLU A 145 -59.11 -34.48 -4.50
C GLU A 145 -58.55 -33.34 -3.64
N LEU A 146 -59.42 -32.49 -3.09
CA LEU A 146 -59.04 -31.38 -2.23
C LEU A 146 -58.54 -31.88 -0.86
N GLN A 147 -59.21 -32.87 -0.29
CA GLN A 147 -58.78 -33.50 0.95
C GLN A 147 -57.42 -34.18 0.80
N THR A 148 -57.20 -34.87 -0.33
CA THR A 148 -55.92 -35.52 -0.64
C THR A 148 -54.80 -34.49 -0.82
N SER A 149 -55.06 -33.42 -1.59
CA SER A 149 -54.09 -32.34 -1.82
C SER A 149 -53.69 -31.62 -0.52
N MET A 150 -54.65 -31.40 0.39
CA MET A 150 -54.36 -30.85 1.72
C MET A 150 -53.46 -31.77 2.54
N LEU A 151 -53.78 -33.07 2.60
CA LEU A 151 -52.97 -34.05 3.33
C LEU A 151 -51.55 -34.11 2.78
N ASP A 152 -51.41 -34.11 1.45
CA ASP A 152 -50.10 -34.11 0.79
C ASP A 152 -49.31 -32.84 1.05
N ALA A 153 -49.94 -31.67 1.03
CA ALA A 153 -49.28 -30.39 1.34
C ALA A 153 -48.79 -30.33 2.80
N VAL A 154 -49.61 -30.79 3.76
CA VAL A 154 -49.22 -30.88 5.18
C VAL A 154 -48.06 -31.86 5.37
N ASN A 155 -48.12 -33.03 4.73
CA ASN A 155 -47.06 -34.04 4.78
C ASN A 155 -45.72 -33.54 4.21
N ARG A 156 -45.73 -32.56 3.30
CA ARG A 156 -44.52 -31.93 2.73
C ARG A 156 -43.87 -30.90 3.66
N ILE A 157 -44.56 -30.42 4.70
CA ILE A 157 -43.99 -29.49 5.69
C ILE A 157 -43.13 -30.25 6.72
N THR A 158 -43.50 -31.48 7.04
CA THR A 158 -42.92 -32.26 8.15
C THR A 158 -41.77 -33.18 7.74
N LYS A 159 -41.46 -33.27 6.44
CA LYS A 159 -40.34 -34.04 5.88
C LYS A 159 -39.16 -33.13 5.60
#